data_AF-A0ABC9QUG5-F1
#
_entry.id   AF-A0ABC9QUG5-F1
#
_cell.length_a   1.000
_cell.length_b   1.000
_cell.length_c   1.000
_cell.angle_alpha   90.00
_cell.angle_beta   90.00
_cell.angle_gamma   90.00
#
_symmetry.space_group_name_H-M   'P 1'
#
loop_
_entity.id
_entity.type
_entity.pdbx_description
1 polymer ?
#
loop_
_entity_poly.entity_id
_entity_poly.type
_entity_poly.pdbx_seq_one_letter_code
_entity_poly.pdbx_strand_id
1 'polypeptide(L)'
;MIGGIKLKVIDVINAVKNKEKIEDIAVSLGTSKSTLGKKIKSLGYVYDNSLKYYEYSGEESEKKKIDDMLISEVIKRKDMKKSEQVQINERKKEEVKKDDDLKEKSMIEEQVLTIDEIESLKKLAKIYKSSRINLFIDLAYLPYEGDKVKKSISVDSDLFLDFERFAERFEKKGISKNQLLELAMYDFMKKNRC
;
A
#
# COMPACT_ATOMS: atom_id res chain seq x y z
N MET A 1 -2.25 -25.19 20.55
CA MET A 1 -2.63 -23.97 21.29
C MET A 1 -1.40 -23.48 22.04
N ILE A 2 -0.78 -22.38 21.59
CA ILE A 2 0.37 -21.78 22.27
C ILE A 2 -0.14 -20.52 22.97
N GLY A 3 -0.08 -20.51 24.30
CA GLY A 3 -0.47 -19.39 25.14
C GLY A 3 0.27 -18.13 24.69
N GLY A 4 -0.49 -17.10 24.30
CA GLY A 4 0.07 -15.85 23.82
C GLY A 4 0.89 -15.20 24.92
N ILE A 5 2.21 -15.13 24.71
CA ILE A 5 3.12 -14.41 25.60
C ILE A 5 2.64 -12.95 25.65
N LYS A 6 2.29 -12.48 26.85
CA LYS A 6 1.86 -11.09 27.09
C LYS A 6 3.10 -10.19 27.21
N LEU A 7 3.75 -9.93 26.08
CA LEU A 7 4.87 -8.98 26.00
C LEU A 7 4.35 -7.56 25.79
N LYS A 8 4.91 -6.62 26.52
CA LYS A 8 4.72 -5.19 26.26
C LYS A 8 5.61 -4.72 25.11
N VAL A 9 5.29 -3.56 24.55
CA VAL A 9 6.14 -2.93 23.51
C VAL A 9 7.56 -2.72 24.06
N ILE A 10 7.69 -2.21 25.28
CA ILE A 10 9.01 -1.96 25.89
C ILE A 10 9.88 -3.21 26.03
N ASP A 11 9.26 -4.37 26.28
CA ASP A 11 9.99 -5.65 26.41
C ASP A 11 10.63 -6.03 25.08
N VAL A 12 9.92 -5.79 23.97
CA VAL A 12 10.43 -6.02 22.61
C VAL A 12 11.59 -5.06 22.28
N ILE A 13 11.47 -3.79 22.67
CA ILE A 13 12.56 -2.82 22.46
C ILE A 13 13.80 -3.21 23.29
N ASN A 14 13.60 -3.63 24.54
CA ASN A 14 14.68 -4.05 25.43
C ASN A 14 15.36 -5.35 24.94
N ALA A 15 14.60 -6.32 24.42
CA ALA A 15 15.16 -7.53 23.83
C ALA A 15 16.09 -7.20 22.65
N VAL A 16 15.68 -6.30 21.75
CA VAL A 16 16.53 -5.82 20.65
C VAL A 16 17.78 -5.09 21.19
N LYS A 17 17.62 -4.25 22.22
CA LYS A 17 18.75 -3.57 22.88
C LYS A 17 19.73 -4.57 23.53
N ASN A 18 19.24 -5.70 24.02
CA ASN A 18 20.04 -6.80 24.58
C ASN A 18 20.65 -7.73 23.51
N LYS A 19 20.63 -7.32 22.24
CA LYS A 19 21.17 -8.04 21.07
C LYS A 19 20.42 -9.32 20.72
N GLU A 20 19.19 -9.48 21.17
CA GLU A 20 18.32 -10.52 20.63
C GLU A 20 17.97 -10.20 19.17
N LYS A 21 17.94 -11.24 18.33
CA LYS A 21 17.60 -11.08 16.92
C LYS A 21 16.10 -10.80 16.80
N ILE A 22 15.77 -9.73 16.08
CA ILE A 22 14.37 -9.34 15.83
C ILE A 22 13.58 -10.43 15.10
N GLU A 23 14.27 -11.27 14.33
CA GLU A 23 13.71 -12.46 13.69
C GLU A 23 13.14 -13.42 14.73
N ASP A 24 13.91 -13.74 15.76
CA ASP A 24 13.54 -14.70 16.81
C ASP A 24 12.40 -14.15 17.68
N ILE A 25 12.43 -12.84 17.96
CA ILE A 25 11.34 -12.12 18.65
C ILE A 25 10.05 -12.13 17.82
N ALA A 26 10.14 -11.93 16.51
CA ALA A 26 8.96 -11.96 15.64
C ALA A 26 8.33 -13.36 15.58
N VAL A 27 9.15 -14.41 15.50
CA VAL A 27 8.70 -15.81 15.51
C VAL A 27 7.97 -16.14 16.81
N SER A 28 8.51 -15.75 17.96
CA SER A 28 7.87 -15.99 19.27
C SER A 28 6.53 -15.26 19.42
N LEU A 29 6.37 -14.12 18.74
CA LEU A 29 5.14 -13.33 18.67
C LEU A 29 4.17 -13.79 17.56
N GLY A 30 4.51 -14.83 16.80
CA GLY A 30 3.69 -15.34 15.70
C GLY A 30 3.52 -14.36 14.54
N THR A 31 4.55 -13.54 14.28
CA THR A 31 4.54 -12.52 13.23
C THR A 31 5.83 -12.54 12.39
N SER A 32 5.87 -11.77 11.30
CA SER A 32 7.09 -11.62 10.51
C SER A 32 7.96 -10.47 11.03
N LYS A 33 9.29 -10.55 10.84
CA LYS A 33 10.22 -9.43 11.12
C LYS A 33 9.74 -8.12 10.49
N SER A 34 9.28 -8.19 9.24
CA SER A 34 8.80 -7.02 8.49
C SER A 34 7.56 -6.40 9.15
N THR A 35 6.60 -7.25 9.56
CA THR A 35 5.37 -6.81 10.24
C THR A 35 5.69 -6.18 11.58
N LEU A 36 6.52 -6.84 12.41
CA LEU A 36 6.92 -6.32 13.71
C LEU A 36 7.64 -4.97 13.58
N GLY A 37 8.58 -4.85 12.63
CA GLY A 37 9.28 -3.59 12.36
C GLY A 37 8.35 -2.46 11.90
N LYS A 38 7.37 -2.74 11.03
CA LYS A 38 6.36 -1.76 10.61
C LYS A 38 5.50 -1.30 11.78
N LYS A 39 5.10 -2.23 12.65
CA LYS A 39 4.29 -1.93 13.84
C LYS A 39 5.05 -1.09 14.85
N ILE A 40 6.28 -1.45 15.18
CA ILE A 40 7.15 -0.65 16.06
C ILE A 40 7.33 0.75 15.47
N LYS A 41 7.60 0.87 14.16
CA LYS A 41 7.72 2.17 13.49
C LYS A 41 6.42 2.99 13.53
N SER A 42 5.26 2.35 13.41
CA SER A 42 3.96 3.03 13.52
C SER A 42 3.70 3.62 14.91
N LEU A 43 4.34 3.06 15.93
CA LEU A 43 4.29 3.54 17.31
C LEU A 43 5.30 4.67 17.59
N GLY A 44 6.00 5.22 16.59
CA GLY A 44 6.94 6.33 16.80
C GLY A 44 8.36 5.90 17.18
N TYR A 45 8.67 4.60 17.10
CA TYR A 45 10.02 4.08 17.30
C TYR A 45 10.82 4.06 15.99
N VAL A 46 12.02 4.62 16.00
CA VAL A 46 12.95 4.68 14.86
C VAL A 46 14.18 3.83 15.19
N TYR A 47 14.60 2.99 14.24
CA TYR A 47 15.80 2.18 14.43
C TYR A 47 17.04 3.05 14.26
N ASP A 48 17.89 3.10 15.29
CA ASP A 48 19.19 3.74 15.25
C ASP A 48 20.26 2.72 14.81
N ASN A 49 20.91 2.97 13.67
CA ASN A 49 21.96 2.09 13.13
C ASN A 49 23.27 2.14 13.94
N SER A 50 23.54 3.25 14.63
CA SER A 50 24.71 3.45 15.48
C SER A 50 24.55 2.67 16.78
N LEU A 51 23.37 2.77 17.39
CA LEU A 51 23.06 2.14 18.67
C LEU A 51 22.50 0.71 18.53
N LYS A 52 22.10 0.32 17.31
CA LYS A 52 21.54 -0.99 16.94
C LYS A 52 20.24 -1.36 17.66
N TYR A 53 19.46 -0.37 18.13
CA TYR A 53 18.15 -0.57 18.74
C TYR A 53 17.16 0.53 18.33
N TYR A 54 15.90 0.38 18.75
CA TYR A 54 14.84 1.35 18.45
C TYR A 54 14.75 2.47 19.50
N GLU A 55 14.83 3.71 19.07
CA GLU A 55 14.64 4.90 19.90
C GLU A 55 13.30 5.57 19.59
N TYR A 56 12.61 6.06 20.62
CA TYR A 56 11.32 6.73 20.47
C TYR A 56 11.52 8.19 20.05
N SER A 57 10.84 8.64 18.99
CA SER A 57 11.03 9.98 18.40
C SER A 57 9.88 10.97 18.68
N GLY A 58 8.99 10.69 19.63
CA GLY A 58 7.83 11.54 19.98
C GLY A 58 7.87 12.11 21.40
N GLU A 59 6.73 12.56 21.92
CA GLU A 59 6.64 13.10 23.30
C GLU A 59 6.78 12.02 24.38
N GLU A 60 7.47 12.34 25.47
CA GLU A 60 7.72 11.39 26.57
C GLU A 60 6.43 10.96 27.31
N SER A 61 5.40 11.82 27.27
CA SER A 61 4.05 11.56 27.79
C SER A 61 3.33 10.44 27.01
N GLU A 62 3.54 10.37 25.70
CA GLU A 62 3.00 9.35 24.80
C GLU A 62 3.80 8.06 24.88
N LYS A 63 5.12 8.18 25.02
CA LYS A 63 6.03 7.05 25.17
C LYS A 63 5.59 6.10 26.28
N LYS A 64 5.29 6.62 27.47
CA LYS A 64 4.85 5.79 28.61
C LYS A 64 3.58 4.98 28.30
N LYS A 65 2.61 5.58 27.59
CA LYS A 65 1.37 4.89 27.20
C LYS A 65 1.64 3.80 26.17
N ILE A 66 2.57 4.04 25.24
CA ILE A 66 2.96 3.11 24.18
C ILE A 66 3.76 1.94 24.74
N ASP A 67 4.72 2.22 25.63
CA ASP A 67 5.59 1.25 26.28
C ASP A 67 4.79 0.18 27.04
N ASP A 68 3.68 0.58 27.65
CA ASP A 68 2.78 -0.30 28.40
C ASP A 68 1.80 -1.10 27.53
N MET A 69 1.68 -0.82 26.22
CA MET A 69 0.79 -1.57 25.33
C MET A 69 1.27 -3.00 25.11
N LEU A 70 0.33 -3.94 24.98
CA LEU A 70 0.65 -5.31 24.58
C LEU A 70 1.00 -5.37 23.10
N ILE A 71 2.18 -5.89 22.76
CA ILE A 71 2.63 -5.97 21.37
C ILE A 71 1.72 -6.86 20.52
N SER A 72 1.11 -7.89 21.13
CA SER A 72 0.17 -8.78 20.46
C SER A 72 -1.10 -8.07 19.99
N GLU A 73 -1.56 -7.04 20.71
CA GLU A 73 -2.68 -6.20 20.28
C GLU A 73 -2.25 -5.26 19.14
N VAL A 74 -1.05 -4.69 19.23
CA VAL A 74 -0.48 -3.82 18.18
C VAL A 74 -0.34 -4.59 16.86
N ILE A 75 0.11 -5.85 16.92
CA ILE A 75 0.25 -6.71 15.74
C ILE A 75 -1.12 -7.03 15.12
N LYS A 76 -2.16 -7.28 15.93
CA LYS A 76 -3.52 -7.59 15.46
C LYS A 76 -4.28 -6.38 14.91
N ARG A 77 -3.93 -5.16 15.31
CA ARG A 77 -4.58 -3.94 14.78
C ARG A 77 -4.31 -3.84 13.27
N LYS A 78 -5.37 -3.88 12.46
CA LYS A 78 -5.30 -3.63 11.02
C LYS A 78 -4.77 -2.21 10.80
N ASP A 79 -3.84 -2.01 9.86
CA ASP A 79 -3.22 -0.71 9.60
C ASP A 79 -4.30 0.35 9.26
N MET A 80 -4.72 1.12 10.26
CA MET A 80 -5.45 2.36 10.02
C MET A 80 -4.42 3.38 9.53
N LYS A 81 -4.62 3.85 8.30
CA LYS A 81 -3.82 4.91 7.69
C LYS A 81 -3.75 6.12 8.64
N LYS A 82 -2.57 6.72 8.76
CA LYS A 82 -2.35 8.04 9.35
C LYS A 82 -3.34 9.04 8.74
N SER A 83 -4.23 9.58 9.55
CA SER A 83 -4.95 10.82 9.26
C SER A 83 -5.36 11.48 10.57
N GLU A 84 -4.65 12.54 10.95
CA GLU A 84 -5.19 13.56 11.84
C GLU A 84 -5.65 14.74 10.97
N GLN A 85 -6.96 14.90 10.83
CA GLN A 85 -7.68 16.14 11.15
C GLN A 85 -9.19 15.96 10.85
N VAL A 86 -9.94 15.83 11.94
CA VAL A 86 -11.28 16.40 12.21
C VAL A 86 -12.29 16.45 11.05
N GLN A 87 -13.32 15.61 11.09
CA GLN A 87 -14.72 16.06 11.19
C GLN A 87 -15.69 14.88 11.44
N ILE A 88 -16.27 14.95 12.64
CA ILE A 88 -17.59 14.52 13.10
C ILE A 88 -18.59 14.17 11.98
N ASN A 89 -19.03 12.91 11.91
CA ASN A 89 -20.43 12.55 12.19
C ASN A 89 -20.69 11.04 12.13
N GLU A 90 -21.58 10.65 13.01
CA GLU A 90 -22.04 9.31 13.36
C GLU A 90 -22.56 8.50 12.16
N ARG A 91 -22.32 7.19 12.18
CA ARG A 91 -23.40 6.19 12.04
C ARG A 91 -22.92 4.80 12.44
N LYS A 92 -23.67 4.24 13.38
CA LYS A 92 -23.55 2.90 13.96
C LYS A 92 -23.46 1.82 12.87
N LYS A 93 -22.51 0.89 13.02
CA LYS A 93 -22.54 -0.40 12.33
C LYS A 93 -23.40 -1.35 13.16
N GLU A 94 -24.58 -1.67 12.66
CA GLU A 94 -25.28 -2.90 13.05
C GLU A 94 -24.55 -4.10 12.44
N GLU A 95 -24.30 -5.09 13.28
CA GLU A 95 -23.79 -6.41 12.91
C GLU A 95 -24.90 -7.17 12.17
N VAL A 96 -24.70 -7.48 10.89
CA VAL A 96 -25.56 -8.42 10.16
C VAL A 96 -24.98 -9.82 10.31
N LYS A 97 -25.70 -10.64 11.07
CA LYS A 97 -25.54 -12.09 11.13
C LYS A 97 -25.78 -12.69 9.74
N LYS A 98 -24.94 -13.67 9.39
CA LYS A 98 -25.14 -14.55 8.25
C LYS A 98 -26.38 -15.39 8.51
N ASP A 99 -27.38 -15.28 7.64
CA ASP A 99 -28.32 -16.36 7.40
C ASP A 99 -28.19 -16.79 5.93
N ASP A 100 -27.97 -18.09 5.77
CA ASP A 100 -28.07 -18.86 4.53
C ASP A 100 -29.49 -18.77 3.96
N ASP A 101 -29.60 -19.09 2.67
CA ASP A 101 -30.82 -19.17 1.83
C ASP A 101 -31.31 -17.88 1.16
N LEU A 102 -30.72 -17.57 0.00
CA LEU A 102 -31.45 -16.89 -1.07
C LEU A 102 -31.23 -17.59 -2.42
N LYS A 103 -32.31 -18.24 -2.85
CA LYS A 103 -32.54 -18.84 -4.16
C LYS A 103 -32.14 -17.89 -5.28
N GLU A 104 -31.30 -18.41 -6.17
CA GLU A 104 -30.93 -17.85 -7.46
C GLU A 104 -32.20 -17.61 -8.31
N LYS A 105 -32.65 -16.36 -8.38
CA LYS A 105 -33.53 -15.90 -9.46
C LYS A 105 -32.69 -15.07 -10.40
N SER A 106 -32.50 -15.58 -11.60
CA SER A 106 -31.88 -14.89 -12.73
C SER A 106 -32.62 -13.57 -13.03
N MET A 107 -32.10 -12.46 -12.51
CA MET A 107 -32.52 -11.11 -12.91
C MET A 107 -31.57 -10.60 -13.98
N ILE A 108 -31.74 -11.10 -15.20
CA ILE A 108 -31.29 -10.37 -16.40
C ILE A 108 -32.51 -9.57 -16.87
N GLU A 109 -32.84 -8.53 -16.12
CA GLU A 109 -33.61 -7.43 -16.70
C GLU A 109 -32.61 -6.61 -17.53
N GLU A 110 -32.97 -6.29 -18.77
CA GLU A 110 -32.21 -5.36 -19.61
C GLU A 110 -32.09 -4.02 -18.86
N GLN A 111 -30.98 -3.82 -18.17
CA GLN A 111 -30.64 -2.56 -17.54
C GLN A 111 -30.31 -1.57 -18.66
N VAL A 112 -31.34 -0.93 -19.20
CA VAL A 112 -31.17 0.18 -20.15
C VAL A 112 -30.72 1.39 -19.33
N LEU A 113 -29.50 1.85 -19.57
CA LEU A 113 -28.94 3.05 -18.93
C LEU A 113 -29.87 4.24 -19.17
N THR A 114 -30.13 5.02 -18.12
CA THR A 114 -30.89 6.26 -18.20
C THR A 114 -30.15 7.31 -19.02
N ILE A 115 -30.89 8.29 -19.56
CA ILE A 115 -30.31 9.39 -20.36
C ILE A 115 -29.22 10.15 -19.58
N ASP A 116 -29.42 10.33 -18.27
CA ASP A 116 -28.48 11.00 -17.37
C ASP A 116 -27.21 10.17 -17.14
N GLU A 117 -27.33 8.85 -17.02
CA GLU A 117 -26.20 7.93 -16.94
C GLU A 117 -25.40 7.92 -18.26
N ILE A 118 -26.11 7.94 -19.40
CA ILE A 118 -25.48 8.04 -20.73
C ILE A 118 -24.74 9.37 -20.87
N GLU A 119 -25.30 10.48 -20.41
CA GLU A 119 -24.64 11.79 -20.44
C GLU A 119 -23.42 11.82 -19.52
N SER A 120 -23.53 11.22 -18.33
CA SER A 120 -22.41 11.06 -17.39
C SER A 120 -21.29 10.21 -18.00
N LEU A 121 -21.63 9.10 -18.67
CA LEU A 121 -20.66 8.28 -19.41
C LEU A 121 -20.01 9.07 -20.54
N LYS A 122 -20.76 9.88 -21.29
CA LYS A 122 -20.20 10.74 -22.35
C LYS A 122 -19.24 11.78 -21.79
N LYS A 123 -19.56 12.40 -20.65
CA LYS A 123 -18.65 13.32 -19.92
C LYS A 123 -17.39 12.60 -19.48
N LEU A 124 -17.50 11.40 -18.90
CA LEU A 124 -16.36 10.56 -18.53
C LEU A 124 -15.51 10.15 -19.73
N ALA A 125 -16.13 9.75 -20.85
CA ALA A 125 -15.43 9.39 -22.08
C ALA A 125 -14.68 10.59 -22.69
N LYS A 126 -15.23 11.80 -22.57
CA LYS A 126 -14.55 13.03 -22.99
C LYS A 126 -13.34 13.35 -22.10
N ILE A 127 -13.47 13.13 -20.80
CA ILE A 127 -12.36 13.22 -19.84
C ILE A 127 -11.31 12.14 -20.15
N TYR A 128 -11.72 10.94 -20.52
CA TYR A 128 -10.84 9.84 -20.95
C TYR A 128 -10.03 10.20 -22.19
N LYS A 129 -10.65 10.85 -23.19
CA LYS A 129 -9.94 11.34 -24.39
C LYS A 129 -8.88 12.42 -24.09
N SER A 130 -8.82 12.95 -22.87
CA SER A 130 -7.72 13.81 -22.43
C SER A 130 -6.45 12.99 -22.24
N SER A 131 -5.40 13.34 -22.99
CA SER A 131 -4.09 12.66 -23.01
C SER A 131 -3.38 12.54 -21.65
N ARG A 132 -3.82 13.28 -20.62
CA ARG A 132 -3.23 13.21 -19.26
C ARG A 132 -3.76 12.07 -18.39
N ILE A 133 -4.99 11.62 -18.63
CA ILE A 133 -5.64 10.54 -17.85
C ILE A 133 -5.31 9.18 -18.48
N ASN A 134 -5.14 9.15 -19.80
CA ASN A 134 -4.71 7.96 -20.54
C ASN A 134 -3.50 7.28 -19.90
N LEU A 135 -2.43 8.03 -19.59
CA LEU A 135 -1.21 7.39 -19.07
C LEU A 135 -1.42 6.59 -17.77
N PHE A 136 -2.24 7.09 -16.84
CA PHE A 136 -2.51 6.36 -15.59
C PHE A 136 -3.34 5.09 -15.82
N ILE A 137 -4.28 5.19 -16.75
CA ILE A 137 -5.10 4.06 -17.15
C ILE A 137 -4.27 3.03 -17.91
N ASP A 138 -3.43 3.47 -18.84
CA ASP A 138 -2.52 2.63 -19.62
C ASP A 138 -1.55 1.87 -18.70
N LEU A 139 -1.03 2.54 -17.65
CA LEU A 139 -0.22 1.91 -16.62
C LEU A 139 -0.99 0.88 -15.77
N ALA A 140 -2.26 1.15 -15.46
CA ALA A 140 -3.10 0.22 -14.68
C ALA A 140 -3.48 -1.04 -15.49
N TYR A 141 -3.52 -0.94 -16.82
CA TYR A 141 -3.81 -2.08 -17.70
C TYR A 141 -2.56 -2.85 -18.14
N LEU A 142 -1.38 -2.57 -17.56
CA LEU A 142 -0.21 -3.41 -17.81
C LEU A 142 -0.46 -4.82 -17.28
N PRO A 143 -0.37 -5.87 -18.13
CA PRO A 143 -0.78 -7.23 -17.75
C PRO A 143 0.25 -7.96 -16.88
N TYR A 144 1.26 -7.27 -16.36
CA TYR A 144 2.42 -7.86 -15.71
C TYR A 144 2.60 -7.32 -14.29
N GLU A 145 1.99 -8.01 -13.32
CA GLU A 145 2.20 -7.79 -11.87
C GLU A 145 3.26 -8.74 -11.26
N GLY A 146 3.98 -9.48 -12.11
CA GLY A 146 4.94 -10.50 -11.69
C GLY A 146 6.31 -9.96 -11.26
N ASP A 147 7.24 -10.90 -11.02
CA ASP A 147 8.61 -10.60 -10.59
C ASP A 147 9.34 -9.69 -11.58
N LYS A 148 9.97 -8.63 -11.06
CA LYS A 148 10.75 -7.69 -11.86
C LYS A 148 12.17 -8.20 -12.04
N VAL A 149 12.61 -8.31 -13.30
CA VAL A 149 13.98 -8.70 -13.63
C VAL A 149 14.80 -7.46 -14.01
N LYS A 150 15.99 -7.31 -13.42
CA LYS A 150 16.93 -6.25 -13.80
C LYS A 150 17.74 -6.69 -15.02
N LYS A 151 17.69 -5.91 -16.09
CA LYS A 151 18.50 -6.08 -17.31
C LYS A 151 19.16 -4.75 -17.66
N SER A 152 20.39 -4.82 -18.17
CA SER A 152 21.10 -3.66 -18.72
C SER A 152 20.88 -3.62 -20.22
N ILE A 153 20.52 -2.45 -20.75
CA ILE A 153 20.26 -2.21 -22.17
C ILE A 153 21.02 -0.95 -22.56
N SER A 154 21.70 -0.97 -23.70
CA SER A 154 22.34 0.21 -24.28
C SER A 154 21.30 1.00 -25.06
N VAL A 155 21.19 2.29 -24.78
CA VAL A 155 20.30 3.25 -25.46
C VAL A 155 21.15 4.41 -25.93
N ASP A 156 20.77 5.02 -27.05
CA ASP A 156 21.38 6.26 -27.53
C ASP A 156 21.33 7.36 -26.46
N SER A 157 22.43 8.12 -26.35
CA SER A 157 22.61 9.12 -25.28
C SER A 157 21.58 10.24 -25.38
N ASP A 158 21.30 10.72 -26.59
CA ASP A 158 20.40 11.85 -26.81
C ASP A 158 18.96 11.40 -26.56
N LEU A 159 18.60 10.21 -27.03
CA LEU A 159 17.29 9.60 -26.75
C LEU A 159 17.06 9.40 -25.24
N PHE A 160 18.08 8.97 -24.50
CA PHE A 160 17.97 8.80 -23.05
C PHE A 160 17.77 10.13 -22.33
N LEU A 161 18.45 11.20 -22.74
CA LEU A 161 18.27 12.54 -22.19
C LEU A 161 16.86 13.09 -22.46
N ASP A 162 16.31 12.85 -23.64
CA ASP A 162 14.94 13.23 -23.98
C ASP A 162 13.92 12.46 -23.13
N PHE A 163 14.15 11.17 -22.91
CA PHE A 163 13.33 10.36 -22.01
C PHE A 163 13.37 10.87 -20.57
N GLU A 164 14.55 11.22 -20.05
CA GLU A 164 14.72 11.78 -18.72
C GLU A 164 13.89 13.06 -18.53
N ARG A 165 14.00 14.02 -19.47
CA ARG A 165 13.20 15.25 -19.47
C ARG A 165 11.70 15.00 -19.59
N PHE A 166 11.31 13.99 -20.35
CA PHE A 166 9.92 13.56 -20.44
C PHE A 166 9.40 13.02 -19.11
N ALA A 167 10.18 12.15 -18.46
CA ALA A 167 9.79 11.46 -17.23
C ALA A 167 9.65 12.40 -16.01
N GLU A 168 10.47 13.45 -15.91
CA GLU A 168 10.40 14.46 -14.85
C GLU A 168 9.00 15.08 -14.71
N ARG A 169 8.23 15.18 -15.81
CA ARG A 169 6.86 15.74 -15.82
C ARG A 169 5.85 14.87 -15.07
N PHE A 170 6.21 13.61 -14.80
CA PHE A 170 5.34 12.60 -14.20
C PHE A 170 5.82 12.15 -12.82
N GLU A 171 7.06 12.49 -12.44
CA GLU A 171 7.63 12.17 -11.13
C GLU A 171 6.81 12.75 -9.98
N LYS A 172 6.39 14.03 -10.09
CA LYS A 172 5.49 14.70 -9.14
C LYS A 172 4.12 14.02 -9.02
N LYS A 173 3.77 13.15 -9.95
CA LYS A 173 2.49 12.43 -10.00
C LYS A 173 2.62 10.97 -9.56
N GLY A 174 3.77 10.56 -9.03
CA GLY A 174 4.00 9.22 -8.50
C GLY A 174 4.22 8.14 -9.56
N ILE A 175 4.47 8.52 -10.82
CA ILE A 175 4.84 7.56 -11.88
C ILE A 175 6.36 7.47 -11.93
N SER A 176 6.89 6.26 -11.80
CA SER A 176 8.32 5.99 -11.88
C SER A 176 8.80 5.87 -13.33
N LYS A 177 10.09 6.17 -13.57
CA LYS A 177 10.75 5.97 -14.88
C LYS A 177 10.64 4.53 -15.38
N ASN A 178 10.76 3.57 -14.47
CA ASN A 178 10.62 2.15 -14.80
C ASN A 178 9.22 1.82 -15.32
N GLN A 179 8.17 2.40 -14.73
CA GLN A 179 6.79 2.22 -15.21
C GLN A 179 6.59 2.80 -16.61
N LEU A 180 7.21 3.94 -16.92
CA LEU A 180 7.18 4.52 -18.26
C LEU A 180 7.92 3.64 -19.28
N LEU A 181 9.05 3.05 -18.90
CA LEU A 181 9.79 2.10 -19.74
C LEU A 181 8.98 0.81 -19.98
N GLU A 182 8.40 0.24 -18.93
CA GLU A 182 7.52 -0.94 -19.00
C GLU A 182 6.34 -0.68 -19.95
N LEU A 183 5.72 0.51 -19.85
CA LEU A 183 4.64 0.91 -20.75
C LEU A 183 5.11 1.06 -22.20
N ALA A 184 6.23 1.74 -22.44
CA ALA A 184 6.77 1.91 -23.77
C ALA A 184 7.08 0.56 -24.45
N MET A 185 7.67 -0.37 -23.70
CA MET A 185 7.94 -1.73 -24.18
C MET A 185 6.64 -2.48 -24.48
N TYR A 186 5.66 -2.42 -23.58
CA TYR A 186 4.38 -3.08 -23.77
C TYR A 186 3.63 -2.54 -24.99
N ASP A 187 3.53 -1.23 -25.14
CA ASP A 187 2.87 -0.58 -26.28
C ASP A 187 3.58 -0.92 -27.60
N PHE A 188 4.90 -0.90 -27.60
CA PHE A 188 5.69 -1.30 -28.76
C PHE A 188 5.42 -2.77 -29.14
N MET A 189 5.42 -3.68 -28.16
CA MET A 189 5.09 -5.09 -28.39
C MET A 189 3.65 -5.27 -28.87
N LYS A 190 2.68 -4.59 -28.26
CA LYS A 190 1.26 -4.70 -28.63
C LYS A 190 1.00 -4.22 -30.05
N LYS A 191 1.65 -3.14 -30.48
CA LYS A 191 1.54 -2.61 -31.85
C LYS A 191 2.13 -3.55 -32.91
N ASN A 192 3.13 -4.36 -32.54
CA ASN A 192 3.89 -5.21 -33.47
C ASN A 192 3.65 -6.71 -33.25
N ARG A 193 2.73 -7.10 -32.36
CA ARG A 193 2.26 -8.48 -32.22
C ARG A 193 1.20 -8.71 -33.30
N CYS A 194 1.60 -9.33 -34.40
CA CYS A 194 0.69 -9.92 -35.38
C CYS A 194 -0.05 -11.12 -34.78
#